data_AF-A0A3P1WX62-F1
#
_entry.id   AF-A0A3P1WX62-F1
#
_cell.length_a   1.000
_cell.length_b   1.000
_cell.length_c   1.000
_cell.angle_alpha   90.00
_cell.angle_beta   90.00
_cell.angle_gamma   90.00
#
_symmetry.space_group_name_H-M   'P 1'
#
loop_
_entity.id
_entity.type
_entity.pdbx_description
1 polymer ?
#
loop_
_entity_poly.entity_id
_entity_poly.type
_entity_poly.pdbx_seq_one_letter_code
_entity_poly.pdbx_strand_id
1 'polypeptide(L)'
;MQALKADPMASASWEGLEQVGTSQTVNEGWKPRPPRFTRCFKLSITPEEALKTVLATAEEHGWVEDESLREYIYSRSRKKLQGFSGGLAMSPDNTGCEQYPEADFRITLDYP
;
A
#
# COMPACT_ATOMS: atom_id res chain seq x y z
N MET A 1 -11.41 1.81 7.99
CA MET A 1 -10.28 0.99 8.49
C MET A 1 -10.55 -0.51 8.46
N GLN A 2 -11.63 -1.04 9.04
CA GLN A 2 -11.83 -2.51 9.08
C GLN A 2 -11.83 -3.17 7.70
N ALA A 3 -12.52 -2.58 6.72
CA ALA A 3 -12.56 -3.10 5.36
C ALA A 3 -11.19 -3.09 4.63
N LEU A 4 -10.32 -2.11 4.91
CA LEU A 4 -8.95 -2.11 4.37
C LEU A 4 -8.12 -3.23 4.99
N LYS A 5 -8.22 -3.42 6.31
CA LYS A 5 -7.49 -4.48 7.04
C LYS A 5 -7.99 -5.89 6.71
N ALA A 6 -9.24 -6.01 6.26
CA ALA A 6 -9.82 -7.27 5.83
C ALA A 6 -9.47 -7.64 4.38
N ASP A 7 -8.94 -6.69 3.58
CA ASP A 7 -8.47 -7.00 2.23
C ASP A 7 -7.19 -7.83 2.29
N PRO A 8 -7.03 -8.89 1.47
CA PRO A 8 -5.83 -9.73 1.46
C PRO A 8 -4.52 -8.95 1.29
N MET A 9 -4.53 -7.81 0.58
CA MET A 9 -3.34 -6.97 0.40
C MET A 9 -2.82 -6.37 1.72
N ALA A 10 -3.67 -6.27 2.75
CA ALA A 10 -3.26 -5.76 4.06
C ALA A 10 -2.36 -6.73 4.84
N SER A 11 -2.37 -8.02 4.49
CA SER A 11 -1.56 -9.06 5.17
C SER A 11 -0.68 -9.88 4.23
N ALA A 12 -0.78 -9.69 2.90
CA ALA A 12 0.04 -10.39 1.92
C ALA A 12 1.55 -10.21 2.19
N SER A 13 2.35 -11.23 1.89
CA SER A 13 3.80 -11.21 2.08
C SER A 13 4.48 -11.64 0.80
N TRP A 14 5.64 -11.04 0.51
CA TRP A 14 6.39 -11.32 -0.70
C TRP A 14 7.84 -11.62 -0.35
N GLU A 15 8.43 -12.57 -1.07
CA GLU A 15 9.86 -12.80 -0.98
C GLU A 15 10.62 -11.54 -1.40
N GLY A 16 11.63 -11.16 -0.62
CA GLY A 16 12.42 -9.95 -0.86
C GLY A 16 11.81 -8.65 -0.32
N LEU A 17 10.62 -8.70 0.31
CA LEU A 17 10.01 -7.57 1.03
C LEU A 17 9.93 -7.90 2.53
N GLU A 18 10.88 -7.39 3.31
CA GLU A 18 10.85 -7.51 4.76
C GLU A 18 9.96 -6.41 5.35
N GLN A 19 8.87 -6.77 6.02
CA GLN A 19 8.03 -5.77 6.68
C GLN A 19 8.71 -5.30 7.97
N VAL A 20 9.10 -4.03 7.99
CA VAL A 20 9.77 -3.41 9.15
C VAL A 20 8.79 -2.62 10.02
N GLY A 21 7.62 -2.26 9.48
CA GLY A 21 6.71 -1.40 10.19
C GLY A 21 5.32 -1.29 9.58
N THR A 22 4.46 -0.60 10.32
CA THR A 22 3.13 -0.19 9.86
C THR A 22 2.80 1.18 10.40
N SER A 23 2.21 2.01 9.56
CA SER A 23 1.68 3.31 9.90
C SER A 23 0.20 3.35 9.54
N GLN A 24 -0.63 3.91 10.41
CA GLN A 24 -2.06 3.99 10.16
C GLN A 24 -2.60 5.33 10.66
N THR A 25 -3.61 5.85 9.99
CA THR A 25 -4.31 7.03 10.48
C THR A 25 -4.97 6.71 11.82
N VAL A 26 -4.56 7.44 12.86
CA VAL A 26 -5.29 7.51 14.13
C VAL A 26 -6.28 8.66 14.01
N ASN A 27 -7.54 8.44 14.34
CA ASN A 27 -8.55 9.49 14.35
C ASN A 27 -8.29 10.44 15.52
N GLU A 28 -7.35 11.36 15.35
CA GLU A 28 -7.05 12.41 16.32
C GLU A 28 -7.62 13.74 15.83
N GLY A 29 -8.52 14.34 16.61
CA GLY A 29 -9.12 15.65 16.35
C GLY A 29 -10.59 15.63 15.90
N TRP A 30 -11.17 16.82 15.73
CA TRP A 30 -12.60 17.02 15.47
C TRP A 30 -13.02 16.65 14.04
N LYS A 31 -12.08 16.68 13.09
CA LYS A 31 -12.29 16.23 11.71
C LYS A 31 -11.52 14.93 11.49
N PRO A 32 -12.20 13.78 11.31
CA PRO A 32 -11.51 12.53 11.01
C PRO A 32 -10.78 12.66 9.67
N ARG A 33 -9.51 12.26 9.64
CA ARG A 33 -8.77 12.12 8.40
C ARG A 33 -9.26 10.86 7.66
N PRO A 34 -9.20 10.82 6.32
CA PRO A 34 -9.51 9.62 5.58
C PRO A 34 -8.65 8.44 6.09
N PRO A 35 -9.25 7.26 6.29
CA PRO A 35 -8.55 6.13 6.84
C PRO A 35 -7.49 5.61 5.87
N ARG A 36 -6.23 5.63 6.31
CA ARG A 36 -5.09 5.09 5.59
C ARG A 36 -4.36 4.03 6.42
N PHE A 37 -3.87 3.01 5.74
CA PHE A 37 -3.06 1.93 6.28
C PHE A 37 -1.85 1.73 5.38
N THR A 38 -0.66 2.01 5.90
CA THR A 38 0.60 1.93 5.17
C THR A 38 1.49 0.86 5.80
N ARG A 39 1.94 -0.09 4.99
CA ARG A 39 2.94 -1.09 5.36
C ARG A 39 4.29 -0.63 4.81
N CYS A 40 5.30 -0.70 5.67
CA CYS A 40 6.65 -0.22 5.41
C CYS A 40 7.56 -1.42 5.25
N PHE A 41 8.31 -1.46 4.16
CA PHE A 41 9.14 -2.59 3.78
C PHE A 41 10.57 -2.14 3.54
N LYS A 42 11.49 -3.02 3.90
CA LYS A 42 12.86 -3.03 3.43
C LYS A 42 12.98 -4.04 2.30
N LEU A 43 13.54 -3.62 1.18
CA LEU A 43 13.74 -4.47 0.02
C LEU A 43 15.08 -5.20 0.08
N SER A 44 15.08 -6.45 -0.37
CA SER A 44 16.29 -7.17 -0.77
C SER A 44 16.33 -7.47 -2.27
N ILE A 45 15.36 -6.93 -3.02
CA ILE A 45 15.20 -7.00 -4.48
C ILE A 45 15.07 -5.57 -5.03
N THR A 46 15.04 -5.42 -6.35
CA THR A 46 14.89 -4.07 -6.93
C THR A 46 13.46 -3.51 -6.71
N PRO A 47 13.29 -2.18 -6.64
CA PRO A 47 11.96 -1.54 -6.59
C PRO A 47 11.02 -1.95 -7.72
N GLU A 48 11.52 -2.16 -8.93
CA GLU A 48 10.72 -2.61 -10.08
C GLU A 48 10.19 -4.03 -9.88
N GLU A 49 11.06 -4.95 -9.42
CA GLU A 49 10.67 -6.33 -9.12
C GLU A 49 9.65 -6.37 -7.97
N ALA A 50 9.86 -5.55 -6.94
CA ALA A 50 8.90 -5.39 -5.84
C ALA A 50 7.55 -4.89 -6.37
N LEU A 51 7.55 -3.81 -7.17
CA LEU A 51 6.33 -3.24 -7.74
C LEU A 51 5.58 -4.27 -8.59
N LYS A 52 6.27 -4.96 -9.49
CA LYS A 52 5.68 -5.97 -10.37
C LYS A 52 5.07 -7.14 -9.58
N THR A 53 5.77 -7.62 -8.57
CA THR A 53 5.32 -8.72 -7.72
C THR A 53 4.06 -8.35 -6.93
N VAL A 54 4.06 -7.16 -6.32
CA VAL A 54 2.91 -6.68 -5.55
C VAL A 54 1.71 -6.39 -6.46
N LEU A 55 1.95 -5.84 -7.66
CA LEU A 55 0.90 -5.59 -8.65
C LEU A 55 0.22 -6.88 -9.11
N ALA A 56 0.99 -7.94 -9.37
CA ALA A 56 0.44 -9.24 -9.76
C ALA A 56 -0.49 -9.80 -8.66
N THR A 57 -0.06 -9.74 -7.39
CA THR A 57 -0.91 -10.14 -6.25
C THR A 57 -2.14 -9.24 -6.11
N ALA A 58 -2.00 -7.94 -6.36
CA ALA A 58 -3.12 -7.01 -6.31
C ALA A 58 -4.18 -7.36 -7.38
N GLU A 59 -3.74 -7.66 -8.60
CA GLU A 59 -4.60 -8.10 -9.71
C GLU A 59 -5.34 -9.41 -9.39
N GLU A 60 -4.65 -10.41 -8.85
CA GLU A 60 -5.25 -11.66 -8.37
C GLU A 60 -6.34 -11.42 -7.31
N HIS A 61 -6.21 -10.36 -6.53
CA HIS A 61 -7.19 -9.93 -5.52
C HIS A 61 -8.20 -8.90 -6.04
N GLY A 62 -8.27 -8.68 -7.35
CA GLY A 62 -9.27 -7.85 -8.01
C GLY A 62 -9.02 -6.35 -7.87
N TRP A 63 -7.79 -5.94 -7.58
CA TRP A 63 -7.38 -4.54 -7.72
C TRP A 63 -7.03 -4.26 -9.18
N VAL A 64 -7.54 -3.15 -9.72
CA VAL A 64 -7.29 -2.74 -11.11
C VAL A 64 -6.29 -1.59 -11.10
N GLU A 65 -5.14 -1.77 -11.76
CA GLU A 65 -4.15 -0.71 -11.93
C GLU A 65 -4.74 0.49 -12.70
N ASP A 66 -4.42 1.70 -12.24
CA ASP A 66 -4.70 2.95 -12.91
C ASP A 66 -3.47 3.33 -13.75
N GLU A 67 -3.42 2.83 -14.98
CA GLU A 67 -2.28 3.04 -15.90
C GLU A 67 -1.97 4.52 -16.14
N SER A 68 -2.95 5.42 -15.96
CA SER A 68 -2.75 6.87 -16.10
C SER A 68 -1.87 7.48 -15.00
N LEU A 69 -1.75 6.78 -13.86
CA LEU A 69 -0.93 7.16 -12.71
C LEU A 69 0.33 6.29 -12.57
N ARG A 70 0.60 5.43 -13.56
CA ARG A 70 1.77 4.56 -13.55
C ARG A 70 3.02 5.36 -13.86
N GLU A 71 3.97 5.32 -12.95
CA GLU A 71 5.34 5.78 -13.18
C GLU A 71 6.28 4.57 -13.11
N TYR A 72 7.56 4.78 -13.42
CA TYR A 72 8.57 3.71 -13.52
C TYR A 72 8.62 2.81 -12.27
N ILE A 73 8.47 3.40 -11.09
CA ILE A 73 8.52 2.70 -9.80
C ILE A 73 7.31 2.99 -8.90
N TYR A 74 6.29 3.67 -9.41
CA TYR A 74 5.08 3.97 -8.65
C TYR A 74 3.86 3.45 -9.40
N SER A 75 2.92 2.85 -8.68
CA SER A 75 1.64 2.48 -9.24
C SER A 75 0.52 2.66 -8.23
N ARG A 76 -0.66 2.93 -8.77
CA ARG A 76 -1.90 3.04 -8.01
C ARG A 76 -2.95 2.12 -8.61
N SER A 77 -3.61 1.35 -7.77
CA SER A 77 -4.72 0.48 -8.14
C SER A 77 -5.98 0.84 -7.37
N ARG A 78 -7.14 0.46 -7.91
CA ARG A 78 -8.45 0.70 -7.30
C ARG A 78 -9.26 -0.57 -7.19
N LYS A 79 -10.07 -0.65 -6.14
CA LYS A 79 -11.00 -1.77 -5.91
C LYS A 79 -12.24 -1.26 -5.18
N LYS A 80 -13.41 -1.82 -5.48
CA LYS A 80 -14.61 -1.58 -4.66
C LYS A 80 -14.54 -2.42 -3.38
N LEU A 81 -14.52 -1.75 -2.24
CA LEU A 81 -14.49 -2.36 -0.90
C LEU A 81 -15.72 -1.89 -0.12
N GLN A 82 -16.67 -2.80 0.14
CA GLN A 82 -17.89 -2.54 0.90
C GLN A 82 -18.67 -1.28 0.43
N GLY A 83 -18.75 -1.08 -0.89
CA GLY A 83 -19.47 0.05 -1.50
C GLY A 83 -18.65 1.34 -1.71
N PHE A 84 -17.43 1.41 -1.18
CA PHE A 84 -16.51 2.52 -1.37
C PHE A 84 -15.38 2.16 -2.35
N SER A 85 -14.81 3.14 -3.04
CA SER A 85 -13.60 2.92 -3.84
C SER A 85 -12.37 2.99 -2.93
N GLY A 86 -11.71 1.86 -2.70
CA GLY A 86 -10.40 1.81 -2.06
C GLY A 86 -9.29 2.14 -3.06
N GLY A 87 -8.21 2.75 -2.58
CA GLY A 87 -6.96 2.92 -3.29
C GLY A 87 -5.87 2.02 -2.71
N LEU A 88 -5.00 1.53 -3.59
CA LEU A 88 -3.77 0.83 -3.26
C LEU A 88 -2.64 1.57 -3.96
N ALA A 89 -1.71 2.17 -3.22
CA ALA A 89 -0.55 2.85 -3.77
C ALA A 89 0.74 2.11 -3.37
N MET A 90 1.65 1.96 -4.32
CA MET A 90 2.93 1.28 -4.16
C MET A 90 4.03 2.22 -4.61
N SER A 91 5.09 2.38 -3.80
CA SER A 91 6.16 3.34 -4.10
C SER A 91 7.46 3.01 -3.36
N PRO A 92 8.64 3.19 -3.97
CA PRO A 92 9.93 3.08 -3.31
C PRO A 92 10.34 4.40 -2.67
N ASP A 93 9.60 4.78 -1.65
CA ASP A 93 9.93 5.89 -0.77
C ASP A 93 9.46 5.54 0.66
N ASN A 94 9.91 6.33 1.63
CA ASN A 94 9.57 6.14 3.04
C ASN A 94 8.49 7.10 3.55
N THR A 95 7.74 7.77 2.67
CA THR A 95 6.71 8.74 3.06
C THR A 95 5.57 8.03 3.78
N GLY A 96 5.20 8.49 4.97
CA GLY A 96 4.29 7.80 5.89
C GLY A 96 4.93 6.63 6.65
N CYS A 97 6.21 6.35 6.43
CA CYS A 97 7.04 5.34 7.09
C CYS A 97 8.25 5.96 7.79
N GLU A 98 8.23 7.26 8.10
CA GLU A 98 9.39 8.03 8.58
C GLU A 98 9.94 7.52 9.93
N GLN A 99 9.14 6.77 10.69
CA GLN A 99 9.54 6.10 11.93
C GLN A 99 10.39 4.84 11.70
N TYR A 100 10.47 4.35 10.46
CA TYR A 100 11.18 3.14 10.04
C TYR A 100 12.25 3.54 9.00
N PRO A 101 13.43 4.01 9.42
CA PRO A 101 14.46 4.56 8.53
C PRO A 101 15.00 3.54 7.52
N GLU A 102 14.90 2.25 7.83
CA GLU A 102 15.26 1.13 6.96
C GLU A 102 14.22 0.84 5.86
N ALA A 103 13.04 1.49 5.90
CA ALA A 103 12.03 1.31 4.88
C ALA A 103 12.41 2.06 3.59
N ASP A 104 12.44 1.33 2.48
CA ASP A 104 12.72 1.83 1.13
C ASP A 104 11.59 1.50 0.14
N PHE A 105 10.52 0.83 0.61
CA PHE A 105 9.30 0.59 -0.13
C PHE A 105 8.06 0.64 0.77
N ARG A 106 6.96 1.16 0.24
CA ARG A 106 5.69 1.24 0.95
C ARG A 106 4.52 0.75 0.12
N ILE A 107 3.57 0.15 0.81
CA ILE A 107 2.26 -0.21 0.26
C ILE A 107 1.20 0.47 1.12
N THR A 108 0.37 1.30 0.50
CA THR A 108 -0.65 2.09 1.18
C THR A 108 -2.04 1.72 0.68
N LEU A 109 -2.88 1.25 1.58
CA LEU A 109 -4.32 1.12 1.37
C LEU A 109 -5.02 2.36 1.93
N ASP A 110 -5.87 3.02 1.14
CA ASP A 110 -6.63 4.19 1.56
C ASP A 110 -8.08 4.20 1.06
N TYR A 111 -8.91 5.02 1.72
CA TYR A 111 -10.19 5.47 1.21
C TYR A 111 -10.12 6.98 0.91
N PRO A 112 -10.78 7.47 -0.17
CA PRO A 112 -11.03 8.89 -0.37
C PRO A 112 -11.98 9.45 0.67
#